data_AF-A0A7S9DYW8-F1
#
_entry.id   AF-A0A7S9DYW8-F1
#
_cell.length_a   1.000
_cell.length_b   1.000
_cell.length_c   1.000
_cell.angle_alpha   90.00
_cell.angle_beta   90.00
_cell.angle_gamma   90.00
#
_symmetry.space_group_name_H-M   'P 1'
#
loop_
_entity.id
_entity.type
_entity.pdbx_description
1 polymer ?
#
loop_
_entity_poly.entity_id
_entity_poly.type
_entity_poly.pdbx_seq_one_letter_code
_entity_poly.pdbx_strand_id
1 'polypeptide(L)'
;MNIKEKEIELLEDNLKNIRILRNKLDKTSASIFLLSLFIYNTTEMNTSIKLAMIGFEVKSIYAIFILYIVSLAFAINYTISTIREMLLFIRYEKLLIDVYGSTPESLSLMFETDSEFRYRVFTGKWNRINTIYNLSILLPFIIGYFWMSYELVTITSELKFINFASFIVFILTIYFSLIFSRMLYLDWKTGKMRSTEGKVANGG
;
A
#
# COMPACT_ATOMS: atom_id res chain seq x y z
N MET A 1 8.55 27.53 -23.26
CA MET A 1 7.81 26.39 -22.69
C MET A 1 6.56 26.93 -22.02
N ASN A 2 5.39 26.43 -22.40
CA ASN A 2 4.13 26.83 -21.79
C ASN A 2 4.14 26.43 -20.29
N ILE A 3 3.57 27.26 -19.41
CA ILE A 3 3.49 26.96 -17.97
C ILE A 3 2.82 25.60 -17.74
N LYS A 4 1.82 25.26 -18.56
CA LYS A 4 1.15 23.97 -18.51
C LYS A 4 2.05 22.80 -18.94
N GLU A 5 2.87 22.96 -19.97
CA GLU A 5 3.84 21.93 -20.39
C GLU A 5 4.88 21.66 -19.30
N LYS A 6 5.31 22.70 -18.58
CA LYS A 6 6.20 22.57 -17.43
C LYS A 6 5.54 21.85 -16.23
N GLU A 7 4.25 22.05 -16.03
CA GLU A 7 3.49 21.32 -15.01
C GLU A 7 3.39 19.82 -15.36
N ILE A 8 3.24 19.47 -16.65
CA ILE A 8 3.23 18.08 -17.13
C ILE A 8 4.56 17.38 -16.81
N GLU A 9 5.69 18.00 -17.18
CA GLU A 9 7.02 17.43 -16.92
C GLU A 9 7.27 17.20 -15.42
N LEU A 10 6.92 18.19 -14.58
CA LEU A 10 7.03 18.07 -13.12
C LEU A 10 6.11 16.98 -12.54
N LEU A 11 4.94 16.76 -13.14
CA LEU A 11 4.03 15.69 -12.71
C LEU A 11 4.58 14.31 -13.06
N GLU A 12 5.17 14.14 -14.24
CA GLU A 12 5.79 12.88 -14.68
C GLU A 12 6.93 12.46 -13.75
N ASP A 13 7.84 13.38 -13.44
CA ASP A 13 8.97 13.13 -12.55
C ASP A 13 8.51 12.76 -11.13
N ASN A 14 7.51 13.47 -10.60
CA ASN A 14 6.97 13.19 -9.29
C ASN A 14 6.24 11.84 -9.23
N LEU A 15 5.47 11.48 -10.26
CA LEU A 15 4.79 10.19 -10.34
C LEU A 15 5.81 9.03 -10.35
N LYS A 16 6.90 9.17 -11.12
CA LYS A 16 7.99 8.18 -11.14
C LYS A 16 8.63 8.00 -9.75
N ASN A 17 8.94 9.10 -9.07
CA ASN A 17 9.54 9.06 -7.72
C ASN A 17 8.60 8.40 -6.70
N ILE A 18 7.31 8.73 -6.73
CA ILE A 18 6.31 8.16 -5.83
C ILE A 18 6.19 6.65 -6.04
N ARG A 19 6.25 6.15 -7.29
CA ARG A 19 6.20 4.71 -7.58
C ARG A 19 7.38 3.94 -7.03
N ILE A 20 8.60 4.45 -7.21
CA ILE A 20 9.81 3.82 -6.67
C ILE A 20 9.72 3.74 -5.15
N LEU A 21 9.29 4.84 -4.51
CA LEU A 21 9.09 4.90 -3.07
C LEU A 21 8.04 3.88 -2.62
N ARG A 22 6.87 3.85 -3.27
CA ARG A 22 5.77 2.93 -2.96
C ARG A 22 6.23 1.46 -3.00
N ASN A 23 6.91 1.04 -4.07
CA ASN A 23 7.37 -0.34 -4.22
C ASN A 23 8.36 -0.75 -3.12
N LYS A 24 9.22 0.18 -2.66
CA LYS A 24 10.12 -0.07 -1.55
C LYS A 24 9.35 -0.20 -0.22
N LEU A 25 8.38 0.67 0.01
CA LEU A 25 7.55 0.66 1.23
C LEU A 25 6.76 -0.64 1.36
N ASP A 26 6.16 -1.13 0.27
CA ASP A 26 5.37 -2.38 0.24
C ASP A 26 6.20 -3.60 0.66
N LYS A 27 7.32 -3.84 -0.02
CA LYS A 27 8.22 -4.96 0.28
C LYS A 27 8.77 -4.91 1.70
N THR A 28 9.12 -3.70 2.17
CA THR A 28 9.64 -3.49 3.53
C THR A 28 8.56 -3.79 4.57
N SER A 29 7.35 -3.27 4.36
CA SER A 29 6.19 -3.50 5.23
C SER A 29 5.89 -4.99 5.37
N ALA A 30 5.74 -5.69 4.23
CA ALA A 30 5.40 -7.10 4.19
C ALA A 30 6.48 -7.98 4.84
N SER A 31 7.76 -7.68 4.59
CA SER A 31 8.87 -8.45 5.17
C SER A 31 8.94 -8.30 6.68
N ILE A 32 8.79 -7.07 7.20
CA ILE A 32 8.78 -6.82 8.65
C ILE A 32 7.53 -7.43 9.30
N PHE A 33 6.38 -7.38 8.62
CA PHE A 33 5.15 -8.00 9.09
C PHE A 33 5.31 -9.53 9.23
N LEU A 34 5.78 -10.20 8.18
CA LEU A 34 6.02 -11.64 8.21
C LEU A 34 7.03 -12.04 9.29
N LEU A 35 8.06 -11.24 9.51
CA LEU A 35 9.01 -11.46 10.60
C LEU A 35 8.33 -11.35 11.98
N SER A 36 7.48 -10.34 12.16
CA SER A 36 6.73 -10.17 13.41
C SER A 36 5.77 -11.34 13.67
N LEU A 37 5.07 -11.80 12.63
CA LEU A 37 4.21 -12.99 12.69
C LEU A 37 5.00 -14.27 12.98
N PHE A 38 6.17 -14.43 12.36
CA PHE A 38 7.01 -15.60 12.60
C PHE A 38 7.40 -15.66 14.08
N ILE A 39 7.95 -14.57 14.62
CA ILE A 39 8.34 -14.49 16.04
C ILE A 39 7.13 -14.76 16.94
N TYR A 40 5.96 -14.17 16.64
CA TYR A 40 4.73 -14.38 17.39
C TYR A 40 4.32 -15.87 17.44
N ASN A 41 4.40 -16.58 16.32
CA ASN A 41 3.98 -17.97 16.24
C ASN A 41 5.01 -18.98 16.75
N THR A 42 6.31 -18.64 16.70
CA THR A 42 7.39 -19.61 17.00
C THR A 42 8.02 -19.44 18.38
N THR A 43 7.82 -18.30 19.04
CA THR A 43 8.46 -18.03 20.35
C THR A 43 7.43 -17.71 21.42
N GLU A 44 7.67 -18.20 22.63
CA GLU A 44 6.85 -17.79 23.78
C GLU A 44 7.03 -16.28 24.02
N MET A 45 5.95 -15.60 24.39
CA MET A 45 5.97 -14.13 24.53
C MET A 45 6.98 -13.63 25.59
N ASN A 46 7.27 -14.46 26.59
CA ASN A 46 8.15 -14.13 27.70
C ASN A 46 9.62 -14.53 27.48
N THR A 47 9.96 -15.21 26.39
CA THR A 47 11.35 -15.59 26.13
C THR A 47 12.20 -14.35 25.82
N SER A 48 13.48 -14.37 26.19
CA SER A 48 14.44 -13.35 25.79
C SER A 48 15.05 -13.73 24.44
N ILE A 49 14.89 -12.88 23.43
CA ILE A 49 15.55 -13.02 22.14
C ILE A 49 16.89 -12.29 22.23
N LYS A 50 17.99 -13.02 22.02
CA LYS A 50 19.32 -12.44 21.84
C LYS A 50 19.46 -11.97 20.39
N LEU A 51 19.52 -10.65 20.19
CA LEU A 51 19.95 -10.10 18.91
C LEU A 51 21.47 -10.28 18.79
N ALA A 52 21.87 -11.35 18.09
CA ALA A 52 23.25 -11.84 18.02
C ALA A 52 24.28 -10.81 17.51
N MET A 53 23.86 -9.68 16.94
CA MET A 53 24.76 -8.63 16.45
C MET A 53 25.05 -7.48 17.43
N ILE A 54 24.31 -7.34 18.54
CA ILE A 54 24.43 -6.14 19.42
C ILE A 54 24.49 -6.51 20.92
N GLY A 55 24.33 -7.80 21.28
CA GLY A 55 24.41 -8.24 22.68
C GLY A 55 23.26 -7.77 23.57
N PHE A 56 22.23 -7.12 23.00
CA PHE A 56 21.02 -6.77 23.70
C PHE A 56 20.04 -7.94 23.74
N GLU A 57 19.56 -8.25 24.93
CA GLU A 57 18.43 -9.16 25.15
C GLU A 57 17.14 -8.36 25.15
N VAL A 58 16.24 -8.71 24.22
CA VAL A 58 14.90 -8.09 24.14
C VAL A 58 13.88 -9.20 24.33
N LYS A 59 12.90 -9.00 25.22
CA LYS A 59 11.79 -9.96 25.37
C LYS A 59 11.05 -10.09 24.03
N SER A 60 10.67 -11.31 23.66
CA SER A 60 9.97 -11.62 22.40
C SER A 60 8.76 -10.70 22.19
N ILE A 61 7.97 -10.48 23.24
CA ILE A 61 6.81 -9.58 23.20
C ILE A 61 7.18 -8.13 22.77
N TYR A 62 8.30 -7.59 23.26
CA TYR A 62 8.72 -6.24 22.88
C TYR A 62 9.21 -6.19 21.44
N ALA A 63 9.93 -7.23 20.98
CA ALA A 63 10.35 -7.34 19.59
C ALA A 63 9.13 -7.42 18.65
N ILE A 64 8.11 -8.19 19.01
CA ILE A 64 6.86 -8.29 18.27
C ILE A 64 6.18 -6.92 18.18
N PHE A 65 6.01 -6.20 19.29
CA PHE A 65 5.41 -4.87 19.28
C PHE A 65 6.18 -3.88 18.40
N ILE A 66 7.51 -3.82 18.53
CA ILE A 66 8.34 -2.88 17.76
C ILE A 66 8.24 -3.19 16.27
N LEU A 67 8.43 -4.46 15.88
CA LEU A 67 8.39 -4.87 14.48
C LEU A 67 7.00 -4.63 13.88
N TYR A 68 5.94 -4.97 14.61
CA TYR A 68 4.58 -4.78 14.16
C TYR A 68 4.24 -3.28 13.96
N ILE A 69 4.57 -2.43 14.92
CA ILE A 69 4.33 -0.97 14.82
C ILE A 69 5.10 -0.37 13.64
N VAL A 70 6.37 -0.75 13.47
CA VAL A 70 7.18 -0.29 12.34
C VAL A 70 6.59 -0.75 11.01
N SER A 71 6.17 -2.01 10.92
CA SER A 71 5.49 -2.55 9.73
C SER A 71 4.20 -1.78 9.42
N LEU A 72 3.34 -1.56 10.41
CA LEU A 72 2.08 -0.84 10.24
C LEU A 72 2.31 0.62 9.80
N ALA A 73 3.35 1.29 10.32
CA ALA A 73 3.74 2.62 9.87
C ALA A 73 4.20 2.63 8.39
N PHE A 74 4.91 1.61 7.94
CA PHE A 74 5.27 1.43 6.53
C PHE A 74 4.03 1.18 5.65
N ALA A 75 3.09 0.33 6.10
CA ALA A 75 1.83 0.08 5.40
C ALA A 75 0.97 1.36 5.25
N ILE A 76 0.90 2.18 6.30
CA ILE A 76 0.23 3.49 6.26
C ILE A 76 0.89 4.40 5.22
N ASN A 77 2.22 4.53 5.24
CA ASN A 77 2.95 5.36 4.27
C ASN A 77 2.82 4.88 2.83
N TYR A 78 2.81 3.55 2.62
CA TYR A 78 2.50 2.94 1.34
C TYR A 78 1.12 3.40 0.86
N THR A 79 0.10 3.27 1.72
CA THR A 79 -1.30 3.61 1.38
C THR A 79 -1.46 5.10 1.05
N ILE A 80 -0.82 5.98 1.84
CA ILE A 80 -0.80 7.44 1.56
C ILE A 80 -0.12 7.73 0.22
N SER A 81 1.01 7.06 -0.08
CA SER A 81 1.73 7.26 -1.34
C SER A 81 0.89 6.82 -2.54
N THR A 82 0.16 5.71 -2.41
CA THR A 82 -0.81 5.25 -3.43
C THR A 82 -1.90 6.29 -3.66
N ILE A 83 -2.52 6.83 -2.59
CA ILE A 83 -3.52 7.90 -2.72
C ILE A 83 -2.95 9.12 -3.44
N ARG A 84 -1.73 9.56 -3.08
CA ARG A 84 -1.06 10.70 -3.72
C ARG A 84 -0.83 10.45 -5.20
N GLU A 85 -0.33 9.26 -5.56
CA GLU A 85 -0.13 8.88 -6.95
C GLU A 85 -1.43 8.96 -7.75
N MET A 86 -2.53 8.41 -7.21
CA MET A 86 -3.84 8.44 -7.87
C MET A 86 -4.34 9.87 -8.09
N LEU A 87 -4.19 10.74 -7.10
CA LEU A 87 -4.61 12.14 -7.22
C LEU A 87 -3.75 12.93 -8.22
N LEU A 88 -2.44 12.74 -8.20
CA LEU A 88 -1.53 13.37 -9.16
C LEU A 88 -1.78 12.86 -10.58
N PHE A 89 -2.09 11.57 -10.72
CA PHE A 89 -2.45 10.99 -12.01
C PHE A 89 -3.72 11.62 -12.59
N ILE A 90 -4.79 11.77 -11.79
CA ILE A 90 -6.02 12.44 -12.22
C ILE A 90 -5.73 13.87 -12.69
N ARG A 91 -4.82 14.59 -12.01
CA ARG A 91 -4.42 15.94 -12.40
C ARG A 91 -3.66 15.94 -13.71
N TYR A 92 -2.71 15.01 -13.87
CA TYR A 92 -1.91 14.85 -15.07
C TYR A 92 -2.76 14.53 -16.30
N GLU A 93 -3.73 13.62 -16.17
CA GLU A 93 -4.68 13.26 -17.24
C GLU A 93 -5.49 14.48 -17.71
N LYS A 94 -6.05 15.25 -16.77
CA LYS A 94 -6.78 16.49 -17.11
C LYS A 94 -5.90 17.50 -17.81
N LEU A 95 -4.65 17.67 -17.37
CA LEU A 95 -3.75 18.66 -17.95
C LEU A 95 -3.34 18.29 -19.38
N LEU A 96 -3.19 17.00 -19.67
CA LEU A 96 -2.93 16.51 -21.03
C LEU A 96 -4.10 16.81 -21.97
N ILE A 97 -5.33 16.57 -21.54
CA ILE A 97 -6.53 16.95 -22.32
C ILE A 97 -6.56 18.46 -22.55
N ASP A 98 -6.29 19.26 -21.52
CA ASP A 98 -6.30 20.73 -21.61
C ASP A 98 -5.23 21.30 -22.56
N VAL A 99 -4.09 20.63 -22.72
CA VAL A 99 -2.95 21.10 -23.53
C VAL A 99 -2.96 20.52 -24.93
N TYR A 100 -3.24 19.23 -25.06
CA TYR A 100 -3.12 18.49 -26.31
C TYR A 100 -4.47 18.09 -26.93
N GLY A 101 -5.59 18.38 -26.26
CA GLY A 101 -6.95 18.07 -26.73
C GLY A 101 -7.36 16.60 -26.56
N SER A 102 -6.42 15.73 -26.22
CA SER A 102 -6.63 14.31 -25.95
C SER A 102 -5.55 13.76 -25.02
N THR A 103 -5.83 12.62 -24.39
CA THR A 103 -4.84 11.82 -23.68
C THR A 103 -4.24 10.78 -24.63
N PRO A 104 -2.91 10.64 -24.70
CA PRO A 104 -2.27 9.60 -25.50
C PRO A 104 -2.76 8.21 -25.07
N GLU A 105 -3.04 7.30 -26.01
CA GLU A 105 -3.39 5.91 -25.65
C GLU A 105 -2.25 5.22 -24.89
N SER A 106 -1.00 5.59 -25.18
CA SER A 106 0.21 5.14 -24.47
C SER A 106 0.26 5.59 -23.01
N LEU A 107 -0.54 6.60 -22.62
CA LEU A 107 -0.73 6.96 -21.23
C LEU A 107 -1.27 5.74 -20.47
N SER A 108 -2.26 5.02 -21.01
CA SER A 108 -2.79 3.83 -20.35
C SER A 108 -1.72 2.74 -20.09
N LEU A 109 -0.65 2.72 -20.91
CA LEU A 109 0.50 1.81 -20.80
C LEU A 109 1.56 2.31 -19.80
N MET A 110 1.77 3.63 -19.68
CA MET A 110 2.68 4.22 -18.69
C MET A 110 2.23 4.02 -17.22
N PHE A 111 0.95 3.70 -17.01
CA PHE A 111 0.35 3.47 -15.69
C PHE A 111 0.05 2.00 -15.43
N GLU A 112 0.44 1.11 -16.33
CA GLU A 112 0.53 -0.31 -16.01
C GLU A 112 1.78 -0.52 -15.16
N THR A 113 1.61 -1.14 -14.00
CA THR A 113 2.73 -1.73 -13.29
C THR A 113 3.47 -2.69 -14.22
N ASP A 114 4.78 -2.88 -14.03
CA ASP A 114 5.59 -3.82 -14.81
C ASP A 114 5.00 -5.26 -14.80
N SER A 115 4.22 -5.57 -13.77
CA SER A 115 3.35 -6.75 -13.66
C SER A 115 2.11 -6.70 -14.55
N GLU A 116 1.40 -5.57 -14.67
CA GLU A 116 0.26 -5.38 -15.58
C GLU A 116 0.65 -5.35 -17.06
N PHE A 117 1.81 -4.79 -17.39
CA PHE A 117 2.32 -4.77 -18.77
C PHE A 117 2.73 -6.16 -19.26
N ARG A 118 3.53 -6.90 -18.46
CA ARG A 118 3.80 -8.32 -18.73
C ARG A 118 2.48 -9.10 -18.81
N TYR A 119 1.55 -8.83 -17.92
CA TYR A 119 0.23 -9.44 -17.91
C TYR A 119 -0.58 -9.20 -19.20
N ARG A 120 -0.64 -7.99 -19.77
CA ARG A 120 -1.34 -7.76 -21.05
C ARG A 120 -0.64 -8.39 -22.25
N VAL A 121 0.69 -8.38 -22.26
CA VAL A 121 1.50 -9.02 -23.32
C VAL A 121 1.37 -10.55 -23.27
N PHE A 122 1.25 -11.16 -22.09
CA PHE A 122 1.14 -12.62 -21.94
C PHE A 122 -0.30 -13.15 -21.87
N THR A 123 -1.31 -12.34 -21.54
CA THR A 123 -2.69 -12.82 -21.30
C THR A 123 -3.77 -11.93 -21.95
N GLY A 124 -3.78 -11.88 -23.28
CA GLY A 124 -4.63 -10.98 -24.06
C GLY A 124 -6.16 -11.13 -23.99
N LYS A 125 -6.81 -11.53 -22.87
CA LYS A 125 -8.29 -11.47 -22.67
C LYS A 125 -8.87 -11.87 -21.30
N TRP A 126 -8.11 -11.91 -20.19
CA TRP A 126 -8.61 -12.48 -18.93
C TRP A 126 -8.62 -11.50 -17.74
N ASN A 127 -9.38 -10.39 -17.83
CA ASN A 127 -9.46 -9.36 -16.78
C ASN A 127 -10.22 -9.78 -15.50
N ARG A 128 -11.17 -10.74 -15.57
CA ARG A 128 -12.02 -11.10 -14.40
C ARG A 128 -11.36 -12.07 -13.42
N ILE A 129 -10.47 -12.95 -13.88
CA ILE A 129 -9.79 -13.93 -13.02
C ILE A 129 -8.75 -13.23 -12.12
N ASN A 130 -8.22 -12.09 -12.56
CA ASN A 130 -7.13 -11.40 -11.86
C ASN A 130 -7.55 -10.45 -10.74
N THR A 131 -8.73 -9.84 -10.79
CA THR A 131 -9.25 -9.11 -9.61
C THR A 131 -9.37 -10.06 -8.42
N ILE A 132 -9.78 -11.31 -8.68
CA ILE A 132 -9.88 -12.38 -7.69
C ILE A 132 -8.48 -12.84 -7.24
N TYR A 133 -7.51 -12.95 -8.16
CA TYR A 133 -6.12 -13.31 -7.83
C TYR A 133 -5.41 -12.24 -6.97
N ASN A 134 -5.52 -10.96 -7.33
CA ASN A 134 -4.97 -9.87 -6.53
C ASN A 134 -5.68 -9.73 -5.18
N LEU A 135 -7.00 -9.93 -5.12
CA LEU A 135 -7.71 -9.99 -3.84
C LEU A 135 -7.25 -11.18 -2.99
N SER A 136 -7.07 -12.36 -3.57
CA SER A 136 -6.65 -13.56 -2.82
C SER A 136 -5.23 -13.48 -2.28
N ILE A 137 -4.36 -12.67 -2.88
CA ILE A 137 -3.02 -12.38 -2.33
C ILE A 137 -3.08 -11.28 -1.26
N LEU A 138 -3.91 -10.25 -1.44
CA LEU A 138 -3.89 -9.06 -0.59
C LEU A 138 -4.79 -9.20 0.66
N LEU A 139 -5.88 -9.97 0.54
CA LEU A 139 -6.84 -10.22 1.64
C LEU A 139 -6.20 -10.95 2.84
N PRO A 140 -5.37 -12.00 2.68
CA PRO A 140 -4.70 -12.65 3.79
C PRO A 140 -3.78 -11.71 4.57
N PHE A 141 -3.07 -10.80 3.88
CA PHE A 141 -2.23 -9.80 4.53
C PHE A 141 -3.06 -8.81 5.35
N ILE A 142 -4.16 -8.30 4.80
CA ILE A 142 -5.07 -7.40 5.52
C ILE A 142 -5.64 -8.09 6.76
N ILE A 143 -6.19 -9.31 6.60
CA ILE A 143 -6.75 -10.08 7.70
C ILE A 143 -5.67 -10.33 8.76
N GLY A 144 -4.45 -10.65 8.34
CA GLY A 144 -3.31 -10.82 9.23
C GLY A 144 -2.99 -9.57 10.06
N TYR A 145 -2.97 -8.38 9.44
CA TYR A 145 -2.75 -7.13 10.18
C TYR A 145 -3.82 -6.91 11.25
N PHE A 146 -5.11 -7.09 10.91
CA PHE A 146 -6.20 -6.91 11.87
C PHE A 146 -6.21 -7.95 12.99
N TRP A 147 -5.96 -9.21 12.65
CA TRP A 147 -5.89 -10.28 13.64
C TRP A 147 -4.72 -10.06 14.61
N MET A 148 -3.54 -9.71 14.10
CA MET A 148 -2.38 -9.43 14.94
C MET A 148 -2.58 -8.16 15.80
N SER A 149 -3.24 -7.11 15.27
CA SER A 149 -3.64 -5.96 16.08
C SER A 149 -4.56 -6.36 17.23
N TYR A 150 -5.54 -7.22 16.95
CA TYR A 150 -6.47 -7.69 17.96
C TYR A 150 -5.73 -8.42 19.08
N GLU A 151 -4.89 -9.41 18.74
CA GLU A 151 -4.08 -10.15 19.71
C GLU A 151 -3.19 -9.21 20.55
N LEU A 152 -2.50 -8.26 19.92
CA LEU A 152 -1.60 -7.34 20.64
C LEU A 152 -2.34 -6.35 21.54
N VAL A 153 -3.56 -5.95 21.17
CA VAL A 153 -4.38 -5.03 21.98
C VAL A 153 -5.02 -5.75 23.18
N THR A 154 -5.34 -7.03 23.04
CA THR A 154 -6.01 -7.81 24.10
C THR A 154 -5.06 -8.37 25.15
N ILE A 155 -3.73 -8.30 24.94
CA ILE A 155 -2.76 -8.65 25.97
C ILE A 155 -2.94 -7.74 27.19
N THR A 156 -3.41 -8.33 28.29
CA THR A 156 -3.49 -7.67 29.59
C THR A 156 -2.18 -7.86 30.36
N SER A 157 -1.54 -6.75 30.75
CA SER A 157 -0.30 -6.78 31.52
C SER A 157 -0.24 -5.65 32.54
N GLU A 158 0.41 -5.91 33.68
CA GLU A 158 0.76 -4.89 34.66
C GLU A 158 1.88 -3.96 34.16
N LEU A 159 2.59 -4.35 33.09
CA LEU A 159 3.70 -3.59 32.54
C LEU A 159 3.19 -2.39 31.70
N LYS A 160 3.54 -1.19 32.15
CA LYS A 160 3.17 0.09 31.49
C LYS A 160 3.54 0.13 30.00
N PHE A 161 4.69 -0.43 29.62
CA PHE A 161 5.14 -0.45 28.22
C PHE A 161 4.18 -1.22 27.31
N ILE A 162 3.69 -2.38 27.75
CA ILE A 162 2.77 -3.22 26.96
C ILE A 162 1.47 -2.45 26.74
N ASN A 163 0.90 -1.90 27.80
CA ASN A 163 -0.34 -1.10 27.71
C ASN A 163 -0.18 0.11 26.78
N PHE A 164 0.96 0.79 26.84
CA PHE A 164 1.27 1.91 25.94
C PHE A 164 1.42 1.46 24.47
N ALA A 165 2.15 0.37 24.23
CA ALA A 165 2.34 -0.17 22.88
C ALA A 165 1.02 -0.69 22.28
N SER A 166 0.19 -1.39 23.06
CA SER A 166 -1.16 -1.81 22.67
C SER A 166 -2.05 -0.62 22.31
N PHE A 167 -1.99 0.47 23.08
CA PHE A 167 -2.71 1.71 22.75
C PHE A 167 -2.26 2.33 21.42
N ILE A 168 -0.94 2.36 21.15
CA ILE A 168 -0.40 2.82 19.87
C ILE A 168 -0.89 1.94 18.72
N VAL A 169 -0.83 0.62 18.88
CA VAL A 169 -1.31 -0.35 17.88
C VAL A 169 -2.78 -0.10 17.56
N PHE A 170 -3.62 0.12 18.58
CA PHE A 170 -5.03 0.45 18.40
C PHE A 170 -5.24 1.71 17.55
N ILE A 171 -4.58 2.82 17.91
CA ILE A 171 -4.70 4.09 17.17
C ILE A 171 -4.25 3.92 15.71
N LEU A 172 -3.08 3.31 15.50
CA LEU A 172 -2.54 3.13 14.15
C LEU A 172 -3.42 2.22 13.30
N THR A 173 -4.06 1.21 13.90
CA THR A 173 -4.98 0.30 13.18
C THR A 173 -6.24 1.04 12.71
N ILE A 174 -6.82 1.89 13.57
CA ILE A 174 -7.96 2.74 13.19
C ILE A 174 -7.55 3.68 12.05
N TYR A 175 -6.40 4.34 12.19
CA TYR A 175 -5.91 5.27 11.17
C TYR A 175 -5.64 4.57 9.83
N PHE A 176 -5.00 3.40 9.86
CA PHE A 176 -4.79 2.57 8.68
C PHE A 176 -6.11 2.20 8.00
N SER A 177 -7.12 1.80 8.78
CA SER A 177 -8.46 1.46 8.26
C SER A 177 -9.11 2.63 7.53
N LEU A 178 -9.03 3.83 8.10
CA LEU A 178 -9.57 5.05 7.49
C LEU A 178 -8.87 5.38 6.17
N ILE A 179 -7.53 5.37 6.12
CA ILE A 179 -6.79 5.67 4.88
C ILE A 179 -7.02 4.57 3.84
N PHE A 180 -7.01 3.31 4.26
CA PHE A 180 -7.25 2.18 3.36
C PHE A 180 -8.64 2.27 2.71
N SER A 181 -9.67 2.63 3.48
CA SER A 181 -11.01 2.87 2.93
C SER A 181 -11.02 4.01 1.90
N ARG A 182 -10.22 5.06 2.12
CA ARG A 182 -10.07 6.17 1.18
C ARG A 182 -9.37 5.74 -0.11
N MET A 183 -8.36 4.89 -0.02
CA MET A 183 -7.67 4.31 -1.17
C MET A 183 -8.65 3.50 -2.02
N LEU A 184 -9.43 2.59 -1.41
CA LEU A 184 -10.45 1.80 -2.11
C LEU A 184 -11.51 2.68 -2.78
N TYR A 185 -11.97 3.73 -2.09
CA TYR A 185 -12.94 4.66 -2.66
C TYR A 185 -12.39 5.39 -3.90
N LEU A 186 -11.14 5.85 -3.84
CA LEU A 186 -10.49 6.50 -4.98
C LEU A 186 -10.30 5.53 -6.14
N ASP A 187 -9.89 4.29 -5.86
CA ASP A 187 -9.69 3.25 -6.87
C ASP A 187 -10.98 2.92 -7.62
N TRP A 188 -12.06 2.73 -6.87
CA TRP A 188 -13.39 2.54 -7.44
C TRP A 188 -13.84 3.74 -8.30
N LYS A 189 -13.56 4.97 -7.84
CA LYS A 189 -13.93 6.20 -8.57
C LYS A 189 -13.12 6.34 -9.87
N THR A 190 -11.81 6.10 -9.84
CA THR A 190 -10.94 6.15 -11.04
C THR A 190 -11.26 5.02 -12.02
N GLY A 191 -11.56 3.82 -11.52
CA GLY A 191 -12.01 2.71 -12.35
C GLY A 191 -13.32 3.02 -13.08
N LYS A 192 -14.28 3.69 -12.42
CA LYS A 192 -15.51 4.16 -13.05
C LYS A 192 -15.25 5.20 -14.15
N MET A 193 -14.37 6.18 -13.93
CA MET A 193 -14.05 7.20 -14.95
C MET A 193 -13.52 6.56 -16.24
N ARG A 194 -12.53 5.68 -16.12
CA ARG A 194 -11.93 4.96 -17.27
C ARG A 194 -12.93 4.10 -18.05
N SER A 195 -13.88 3.46 -17.35
CA SER A 195 -14.92 2.64 -17.99
C SER A 195 -16.03 3.45 -18.68
N THR A 196 -16.20 4.72 -18.31
CA THR A 196 -17.21 5.60 -18.90
C THR A 196 -16.68 6.24 -20.18
N GLU A 197 -15.43 6.71 -20.19
CA GLU A 197 -14.78 7.27 -21.38
C GLU A 197 -14.54 6.21 -22.47
N GLY A 198 -14.15 4.97 -22.09
CA GLY A 198 -14.01 3.86 -23.04
C GLY A 198 -15.32 3.41 -23.70
N LYS A 199 -16.48 3.75 -23.13
CA LYS A 199 -17.79 3.52 -23.76
C LYS A 199 -18.18 4.63 -24.74
N VAL A 200 -17.75 5.87 -24.48
CA VAL A 200 -17.98 7.01 -25.38
C VAL A 200 -17.09 6.89 -26.62
N ALA A 201 -15.85 6.41 -26.47
CA ALA A 201 -14.93 6.22 -27.59
C ALA A 201 -15.27 5.06 -28.54
N ASN A 202 -16.05 4.06 -28.09
CA ASN A 202 -16.45 2.89 -28.89
C ASN A 202 -17.91 2.95 -29.40
N GLY A 203 -18.59 4.07 -29.22
CA GLY A 203 -20.01 4.25 -29.55
C GLY A 203 -20.30 5.40 -30.54
N GLY A 204 -19.29 5.84 -31.30
CA GLY A 204 -19.42 6.84 -32.36
C GLY A 204 -19.19 6.24 -33.74
#